data_AF-K0T487-F1
#
_entry.id   AF-K0T487-F1
#
_cell.length_a   1.000
_cell.length_b   1.000
_cell.length_c   1.000
_cell.angle_alpha   90.00
_cell.angle_beta   90.00
_cell.angle_gamma   90.00
#
_symmetry.space_group_name_H-M   'P 1'
#
loop_
_entity.id
_entity.type
_entity.pdbx_description
1 polymer ?
#
loop_
_entity_poly.entity_id
_entity_poly.type
_entity_poly.pdbx_seq_one_letter_code
_entity_poly.pdbx_strand_id
1 'polypeptide(L)'
;MKHALLVLAMIFSSRCRALQCNIKRLNGAGHSAFVRHRRSKSGSSDFFQTTLLATANGPSAVRSLRPEFVDSPLQLLSFYKFTRIEDPEAIRDGLFEKLSNVRGLRGTVYVAPEGVNCAFAVPTGSLEEVMQLFDAEEERGAIPFFDRNSQPNIGNIVDPTTPTFDRLIVRTRDYILRDGIDVSEQFDWTDPGSEIDASDWDEQLREEGVQLLDCRNDYESGEGTFIGARPLNTQVFGDTWGVVDEAVRSRELDPSKPVHIFCTGGIRCVKVGAYLKQKHGAKDVRSLRHGIIGYERWRENDEGTASGKDSIWEGKNFLFDKRRFADNESRGTNREALDEQMKDNT
;
A
#
# COMPACT_ATOMS: atom_id res chain seq x y z
N MET A 1 -51.48 -4.77 -29.53
CA MET A 1 -51.45 -5.83 -30.57
C MET A 1 -50.57 -6.96 -30.01
N LYS A 2 -51.10 -7.88 -29.21
CA LYS A 2 -51.66 -9.20 -29.57
C LYS A 2 -50.73 -10.10 -30.42
N HIS A 3 -50.30 -11.21 -29.78
CA HIS A 3 -50.08 -12.59 -30.28
C HIS A 3 -48.71 -12.86 -30.96
N ALA A 4 -48.04 -14.03 -30.85
CA ALA A 4 -48.40 -15.42 -30.52
C ALA A 4 -47.15 -16.24 -30.08
N LEU A 5 -47.23 -17.09 -29.04
CA LEU A 5 -47.13 -18.59 -29.03
C LEU A 5 -45.93 -19.21 -29.77
N LEU A 6 -44.99 -19.90 -29.11
CA LEU A 6 -45.03 -21.28 -28.56
C LEU A 6 -45.27 -22.39 -29.62
N VAL A 7 -44.33 -23.35 -29.66
CA VAL A 7 -44.37 -24.76 -30.14
C VAL A 7 -43.20 -25.09 -31.09
N LEU A 8 -42.21 -25.84 -30.60
CA LEU A 8 -41.93 -27.21 -31.07
C LEU A 8 -40.85 -27.88 -30.21
N ALA A 9 -41.29 -28.87 -29.45
CA ALA A 9 -40.47 -29.86 -28.77
C ALA A 9 -40.34 -31.12 -29.66
N MET A 10 -39.26 -31.87 -29.39
CA MET A 10 -39.03 -33.29 -29.72
C MET A 10 -38.83 -33.67 -31.19
N ILE A 11 -37.61 -34.12 -31.53
CA ILE A 11 -37.33 -35.40 -32.22
C ILE A 11 -35.91 -35.90 -31.82
N PHE A 12 -35.90 -37.02 -31.07
CA PHE A 12 -34.91 -38.13 -31.00
C PHE A 12 -33.48 -37.85 -30.46
N SER A 13 -33.07 -38.30 -29.26
CA SER A 13 -32.94 -39.67 -28.68
C SER A 13 -31.68 -40.44 -29.10
N SER A 14 -31.04 -41.08 -28.10
CA SER A 14 -29.96 -42.10 -28.13
C SER A 14 -28.55 -41.51 -27.98
N ARG A 15 -27.76 -41.74 -26.91
CA ARG A 15 -27.60 -42.84 -25.95
C ARG A 15 -27.12 -42.23 -24.62
N CYS A 16 -27.73 -42.53 -23.45
CA CYS A 16 -27.43 -43.65 -22.54
C CYS A 16 -25.92 -43.83 -22.24
N ARG A 17 -25.46 -44.13 -21.03
CA ARG A 17 -25.97 -44.25 -19.64
C ARG A 17 -24.76 -44.84 -18.90
N ALA A 18 -24.39 -44.36 -17.72
CA ALA A 18 -23.91 -45.20 -16.61
C ALA A 18 -23.48 -44.31 -15.43
N LEU A 19 -24.44 -44.02 -14.55
CA LEU A 19 -24.18 -43.67 -13.16
C LEU A 19 -25.12 -44.52 -12.31
N GLN A 20 -24.63 -44.88 -11.11
CA GLN A 20 -25.26 -45.65 -10.03
C GLN A 20 -25.05 -47.17 -10.04
N CYS A 21 -24.22 -47.64 -9.11
CA CYS A 21 -24.68 -48.35 -7.90
C CYS A 21 -23.48 -48.82 -7.05
N ASN A 22 -23.40 -48.39 -5.79
CA ASN A 22 -23.59 -49.25 -4.61
C ASN A 22 -23.07 -48.61 -3.32
N ILE A 23 -23.99 -48.32 -2.41
CA ILE A 23 -23.75 -48.18 -0.98
C ILE A 23 -24.08 -49.53 -0.34
N LYS A 24 -23.12 -50.14 0.38
CA LYS A 24 -23.39 -51.06 1.49
C LYS A 24 -22.16 -51.17 2.42
N ARG A 25 -22.41 -50.76 3.68
CA ARG A 25 -21.82 -51.11 4.98
C ARG A 25 -20.60 -52.04 5.02
N LEU A 26 -19.62 -51.70 5.87
CA LEU A 26 -19.21 -52.53 7.02
C LEU A 26 -18.33 -51.73 8.00
N ASN A 27 -18.59 -51.94 9.30
CA ASN A 27 -17.85 -51.45 10.46
C ASN A 27 -16.49 -52.17 10.62
N GLY A 28 -15.52 -51.50 11.24
CA GLY A 28 -14.70 -52.13 12.29
C GLY A 28 -13.19 -52.22 12.06
N ALA A 29 -12.48 -51.74 13.10
CA ALA A 29 -11.15 -52.12 13.58
C ALA A 29 -9.91 -51.73 12.74
N GLY A 30 -9.05 -50.93 13.39
CA GLY A 30 -7.70 -50.67 12.91
C GLY A 30 -6.77 -51.88 13.08
N HIS A 31 -5.63 -51.80 12.40
CA HIS A 31 -4.30 -52.20 12.89
C HIS A 31 -3.26 -51.70 11.89
N SER A 32 -2.10 -51.34 12.43
CA SER A 32 -0.89 -50.99 11.70
C SER A 32 -0.41 -52.13 10.80
N ALA A 33 0.08 -51.80 9.61
CA ALA A 33 0.99 -52.69 8.88
C ALA A 33 2.04 -51.88 8.13
N PHE A 34 3.26 -51.99 8.66
CA PHE A 34 4.52 -51.63 8.04
C PHE A 34 4.73 -52.51 6.79
N VAL A 35 4.91 -51.92 5.61
CA VAL A 35 5.40 -52.65 4.42
C VAL A 35 6.61 -51.94 3.86
N ARG A 36 7.77 -52.58 4.04
CA ARG A 36 9.02 -52.28 3.33
C ARG A 36 8.86 -52.68 1.86
N HIS A 37 9.25 -51.80 0.94
CA HIS A 37 9.60 -52.22 -0.42
C HIS A 37 10.95 -51.67 -0.87
N ARG A 38 11.68 -52.55 -1.56
CA ARG A 38 13.07 -52.44 -1.98
C ARG A 38 13.27 -51.40 -3.09
N ARG A 39 14.50 -50.86 -3.11
CA ARG A 39 15.11 -50.07 -4.18
C ARG A 39 15.08 -50.79 -5.54
N SER A 40 14.77 -50.05 -6.60
CA SER A 40 15.35 -50.24 -7.94
C SER A 40 15.68 -48.88 -8.54
N LYS A 41 16.90 -48.75 -9.07
CA LYS A 41 17.43 -47.58 -9.76
C LYS A 41 16.97 -47.58 -11.23
N SER A 42 16.56 -46.43 -11.77
CA SER A 42 16.91 -45.97 -13.13
C SER A 42 16.26 -44.62 -13.46
N GLY A 43 17.10 -43.65 -13.90
CA GLY A 43 16.80 -42.78 -15.05
C GLY A 43 15.97 -41.52 -14.86
N SER A 44 16.65 -40.42 -14.51
CA SER A 44 16.61 -39.11 -15.19
C SER A 44 15.30 -38.55 -15.74
N SER A 45 14.71 -37.60 -15.00
CA SER A 45 14.36 -36.25 -15.48
C SER A 45 13.80 -35.46 -14.29
N ASP A 46 14.66 -34.81 -13.51
CA ASP A 46 14.23 -33.99 -12.37
C ASP A 46 13.65 -32.67 -12.89
N PHE A 47 12.35 -32.69 -13.18
CA PHE A 47 11.51 -31.49 -13.05
C PHE A 47 11.58 -31.08 -11.58
N PHE A 48 12.29 -29.99 -11.28
CA PHE A 48 12.28 -29.36 -9.96
C PHE A 48 10.89 -28.78 -9.71
N GLN A 49 9.96 -29.64 -9.32
CA GLN A 49 8.75 -29.24 -8.62
C GLN A 49 9.19 -28.95 -7.18
N THR A 50 9.73 -27.75 -6.97
CA THR A 50 9.92 -27.21 -5.62
C THR A 50 8.53 -26.94 -5.07
N THR A 51 7.93 -27.95 -4.44
CA THR A 51 6.78 -27.75 -3.56
C THR A 51 7.27 -26.97 -2.35
N LEU A 52 7.26 -25.64 -2.47
CA LEU A 52 7.42 -24.75 -1.34
C LEU A 52 6.21 -25.00 -0.44
N LEU A 53 6.38 -25.84 0.59
CA LEU A 53 5.43 -25.92 1.70
C LEU A 53 5.52 -24.60 2.45
N ALA A 54 4.84 -23.58 1.95
CA ALA A 54 4.51 -22.40 2.72
C ALA A 54 3.68 -22.88 3.91
N THR A 55 4.30 -23.03 5.08
CA THR A 55 3.59 -23.32 6.30
C THR A 55 2.70 -22.12 6.60
N ALA A 56 1.41 -22.23 6.26
CA ALA A 56 0.36 -21.29 6.65
C ALA A 56 0.10 -21.37 8.16
N ASN A 57 1.12 -21.10 8.98
CA ASN A 57 1.00 -21.05 10.42
C ASN A 57 0.79 -19.60 10.84
N GLY A 58 -0.47 -19.24 11.03
CA GLY A 58 -0.94 -17.94 11.51
C GLY A 58 -2.45 -17.97 11.76
N PRO A 59 -3.04 -16.94 12.39
CA PRO A 59 -4.49 -16.75 12.37
C PRO A 59 -5.00 -16.84 10.92
N SER A 60 -6.23 -17.31 10.68
CA SER A 60 -6.81 -17.46 9.32
C SER A 60 -6.52 -16.25 8.40
N ALA A 61 -6.49 -15.05 8.98
CA ALA A 61 -6.22 -13.77 8.35
C ALA A 61 -4.78 -13.54 7.85
N VAL A 62 -3.77 -14.32 8.27
CA VAL A 62 -2.34 -14.03 8.00
C VAL A 62 -1.69 -15.16 7.21
N ARG A 63 -0.94 -14.79 6.18
CA ARG A 63 0.06 -15.61 5.50
C ARG A 63 1.44 -15.00 5.69
N SER A 64 2.45 -15.83 5.93
CA SER A 64 3.81 -15.34 6.10
C SER A 64 4.87 -16.32 5.63
N LEU A 65 5.97 -15.79 5.09
CA LEU A 65 7.14 -16.54 4.65
C LEU A 65 8.38 -15.80 5.13
N ARG A 66 9.33 -16.51 5.74
CA ARG A 66 10.70 -16.00 5.89
C ARG A 66 11.46 -16.37 4.60
N PRO A 67 11.81 -15.40 3.74
CA PRO A 67 12.52 -15.72 2.51
C PRO A 67 13.95 -16.20 2.81
N GLU A 68 14.54 -16.91 1.87
CA GLU A 68 15.99 -17.15 1.88
C GLU A 68 16.74 -15.82 1.82
N PHE A 69 17.92 -15.79 2.46
CA PHE A 69 18.82 -14.66 2.31
C PHE A 69 19.31 -14.58 0.87
N VAL A 70 19.23 -13.38 0.30
CA VAL A 70 19.76 -13.06 -1.04
C VAL A 70 20.77 -11.93 -0.87
N ASP A 71 21.99 -12.16 -1.33
CA ASP A 71 23.06 -11.17 -1.35
C ASP A 71 22.88 -10.22 -2.54
N SER A 72 21.88 -9.34 -2.42
CA SER A 72 21.51 -8.36 -3.44
C SER A 72 21.01 -7.09 -2.76
N PRO A 73 21.38 -5.89 -3.27
CA PRO A 73 20.78 -4.66 -2.80
C PRO A 73 19.25 -4.72 -2.90
N LEU A 74 18.57 -4.03 -2.00
CA LEU A 74 17.12 -4.06 -1.89
C LEU A 74 16.54 -2.70 -2.23
N GLN A 75 15.70 -2.67 -3.25
CA GLN A 75 14.85 -1.56 -3.59
C GLN A 75 13.66 -1.52 -2.62
N LEU A 76 13.48 -0.39 -1.93
CA LEU A 76 12.27 -0.14 -1.17
C LEU A 76 11.14 0.25 -2.10
N LEU A 77 9.99 -0.36 -1.89
CA LEU A 77 8.81 -0.19 -2.74
C LEU A 77 7.60 -0.09 -1.84
N SER A 78 6.76 0.93 -2.01
CA SER A 78 5.48 0.99 -1.32
C SER A 78 4.39 1.54 -2.22
N PHE A 79 3.16 1.12 -2.03
CA PHE A 79 2.01 1.66 -2.73
C PHE A 79 0.73 1.27 -2.01
N TYR A 80 -0.35 1.97 -2.30
CA TYR A 80 -1.68 1.67 -1.78
C TYR A 80 -2.71 1.93 -2.87
N LYS A 81 -3.86 1.29 -2.75
CA LYS A 81 -5.04 1.59 -3.58
C LYS A 81 -6.28 1.50 -2.74
N PHE A 82 -7.07 2.58 -2.73
CA PHE A 82 -8.45 2.54 -2.27
C PHE A 82 -9.33 2.06 -3.42
N THR A 83 -9.92 0.89 -3.24
CA THR A 83 -10.80 0.24 -4.21
C THR A 83 -11.63 -0.82 -3.50
N ARG A 84 -12.86 -1.04 -3.94
CA ARG A 84 -13.73 -2.03 -3.32
C ARG A 84 -13.20 -3.43 -3.59
N ILE A 85 -12.94 -4.18 -2.53
CA ILE A 85 -12.56 -5.60 -2.60
C ILE A 85 -13.68 -6.43 -1.97
N GLU A 86 -14.28 -7.31 -2.77
CA GLU A 86 -15.38 -8.16 -2.32
C GLU A 86 -14.90 -9.32 -1.44
N ASP A 87 -13.79 -9.94 -1.81
CA ASP A 87 -13.18 -11.07 -1.09
C ASP A 87 -11.71 -10.80 -0.75
N PRO A 88 -11.43 -10.10 0.38
CA PRO A 88 -10.08 -9.87 0.85
C PRO A 88 -9.26 -11.15 1.08
N GLU A 89 -9.92 -12.27 1.38
CA GLU A 89 -9.24 -13.53 1.66
C GLU A 89 -8.70 -14.18 0.39
N ALA A 90 -9.49 -14.19 -0.67
CA ALA A 90 -9.07 -14.68 -1.99
C ALA A 90 -7.90 -13.85 -2.54
N ILE A 91 -7.97 -12.52 -2.42
CA ILE A 91 -6.87 -11.63 -2.78
C ILE A 91 -5.62 -11.92 -1.95
N ARG A 92 -5.74 -12.02 -0.63
CA ARG A 92 -4.61 -12.34 0.27
C ARG A 92 -3.92 -13.62 -0.18
N ASP A 93 -4.68 -14.68 -0.43
CA ASP A 93 -4.11 -15.97 -0.79
C ASP A 93 -3.46 -15.93 -2.18
N GLY A 94 -4.10 -15.28 -3.16
CA GLY A 94 -3.55 -15.10 -4.51
C GLY A 94 -2.30 -14.22 -4.57
N LEU A 95 -2.23 -13.16 -3.76
CA LEU A 95 -1.03 -12.33 -3.64
C LEU A 95 0.09 -13.07 -2.92
N PHE A 96 -0.23 -13.78 -1.83
CA PHE A 96 0.78 -14.52 -1.07
C PHE A 96 1.42 -15.61 -1.91
N GLU A 97 0.64 -16.38 -2.66
CA GLU A 97 1.15 -17.40 -3.57
C GLU A 97 2.17 -16.81 -4.54
N LYS A 98 1.80 -15.75 -5.26
CA LYS A 98 2.67 -15.13 -6.27
C LYS A 98 3.91 -14.48 -5.66
N LEU A 99 3.73 -13.64 -4.63
CA LEU A 99 4.84 -12.92 -3.97
C LEU A 99 5.80 -13.88 -3.26
N SER A 100 5.33 -15.04 -2.79
CA SER A 100 6.19 -16.05 -2.16
C SER A 100 7.19 -16.70 -3.13
N ASN A 101 6.93 -16.62 -4.43
CA ASN A 101 7.84 -17.14 -5.46
C ASN A 101 8.96 -16.14 -5.81
N VAL A 102 8.83 -14.87 -5.43
CA VAL A 102 9.86 -13.86 -5.66
C VAL A 102 10.97 -14.03 -4.60
N ARG A 103 12.12 -14.54 -5.05
CA ARG A 103 13.22 -14.89 -4.15
C ARG A 103 13.74 -13.65 -3.41
N GLY A 104 13.88 -13.74 -2.09
CA GLY A 104 14.41 -12.67 -1.24
C GLY A 104 13.43 -11.52 -0.96
N LEU A 105 12.23 -11.52 -1.56
CA LEU A 105 11.22 -10.51 -1.29
C LEU A 105 10.76 -10.57 0.17
N ARG A 106 10.75 -9.40 0.81
CA ARG A 106 10.30 -9.22 2.18
C ARG A 106 9.46 -7.95 2.28
N GLY A 107 8.47 -7.93 3.16
CA GLY A 107 7.51 -6.83 3.21
C GLY A 107 6.18 -7.22 3.85
N THR A 108 5.26 -6.26 3.86
CA THR A 108 3.91 -6.43 4.38
C THR A 108 2.88 -5.95 3.37
N VAL A 109 1.82 -6.74 3.20
CA VAL A 109 0.62 -6.40 2.44
C VAL A 109 -0.58 -6.49 3.37
N TYR A 110 -1.37 -5.41 3.40
CA TYR A 110 -2.69 -5.37 4.00
C TYR A 110 -3.74 -5.37 2.90
N VAL A 111 -4.73 -6.24 3.08
CA VAL A 111 -5.91 -6.33 2.22
C VAL A 111 -7.13 -6.09 3.09
N ALA A 112 -8.00 -5.18 2.69
CA ALA A 112 -9.25 -4.89 3.38
C ALA A 112 -10.37 -4.67 2.35
N PRO A 113 -11.65 -4.66 2.76
CA PRO A 113 -12.75 -4.33 1.85
C PRO A 113 -12.58 -2.97 1.14
N GLU A 114 -11.86 -2.03 1.77
CA GLU A 114 -11.57 -0.70 1.23
C GLU A 114 -10.33 -0.64 0.30
N GLY A 115 -9.56 -1.73 0.17
CA GLY A 115 -8.45 -1.80 -0.79
C GLY A 115 -7.20 -2.54 -0.31
N VAL A 116 -6.04 -2.08 -0.78
CA VAL A 116 -4.72 -2.68 -0.50
C VAL A 116 -3.67 -1.65 -0.07
N ASN A 117 -2.75 -2.06 0.79
CA ASN A 117 -1.57 -1.27 1.17
C ASN A 117 -0.35 -2.18 1.27
N CYS A 118 0.71 -1.83 0.57
CA CYS A 118 1.88 -2.64 0.34
C CYS A 118 3.15 -1.87 0.69
N ALA A 119 4.06 -2.52 1.40
CA ALA A 119 5.42 -2.03 1.63
C ALA A 119 6.40 -3.21 1.56
N PHE A 120 7.44 -3.08 0.73
CA PHE A 120 8.39 -4.12 0.41
C PHE A 120 9.82 -3.62 0.47
N ALA A 121 10.74 -4.54 0.73
CA ALA A 121 12.13 -4.47 0.32
C ALA A 121 12.35 -5.60 -0.70
N VAL A 122 12.55 -5.21 -1.96
CA VAL A 122 12.62 -6.09 -3.13
C VAL A 122 14.07 -6.19 -3.57
N PRO A 123 14.65 -7.38 -3.78
CA PRO A 123 15.93 -7.49 -4.48
C PRO A 123 15.90 -6.74 -5.80
N THR A 124 16.89 -5.89 -6.06
CA THR A 124 16.88 -4.97 -7.22
C THR A 124 16.68 -5.72 -8.55
N GLY A 125 17.22 -6.93 -8.68
CA GLY A 125 17.04 -7.79 -9.84
C GLY A 125 15.63 -8.38 -10.04
N SER A 126 14.76 -8.25 -9.04
CA SER A 126 13.36 -8.73 -9.05
C SER A 126 12.34 -7.59 -9.01
N LEU A 127 12.77 -6.32 -9.10
CA LEU A 127 11.85 -5.18 -9.05
C LEU A 127 10.81 -5.25 -10.19
N GLU A 128 11.30 -5.47 -11.40
CA GLU A 128 10.46 -5.59 -12.60
C GLU A 128 9.47 -6.77 -12.50
N GLU A 129 9.92 -7.91 -11.98
CA GLU A 129 9.07 -9.08 -11.73
C GLU A 129 7.92 -8.75 -10.76
N VAL A 130 8.23 -8.00 -9.69
CA VAL A 130 7.21 -7.56 -8.72
C VAL A 130 6.25 -6.56 -9.35
N MET A 131 6.73 -5.61 -10.16
CA MET A 131 5.87 -4.64 -10.85
C MET A 131 4.91 -5.35 -11.82
N GLN A 132 5.43 -6.24 -12.67
CA GLN A 132 4.64 -7.02 -13.62
C GLN A 132 3.59 -7.91 -12.96
N LEU A 133 3.88 -8.44 -11.76
CA LEU A 133 2.91 -9.22 -10.99
C LEU A 133 1.67 -8.37 -10.67
N PHE A 134 1.86 -7.14 -10.21
CA PHE A 134 0.76 -6.24 -9.87
C PHE A 134 0.05 -5.68 -11.12
N ASP A 135 0.78 -5.37 -12.19
CA ASP A 135 0.17 -5.02 -13.49
C ASP A 135 -0.76 -6.14 -13.99
N ALA A 136 -0.31 -7.39 -13.92
CA ALA A 136 -1.11 -8.54 -14.37
C ALA A 136 -2.37 -8.76 -13.52
N GLU A 137 -2.35 -8.42 -12.23
CA GLU A 137 -3.53 -8.50 -11.38
C GLU A 137 -4.53 -7.37 -11.64
N GLU A 138 -4.05 -6.21 -12.09
CA GLU A 138 -4.91 -5.14 -12.60
C GLU A 138 -5.56 -5.51 -13.94
N GLU A 139 -4.80 -6.06 -14.88
CA GLU A 139 -5.34 -6.52 -16.18
C GLU A 139 -6.45 -7.56 -16.01
N ARG A 140 -6.37 -8.39 -14.95
CA ARG A 140 -7.39 -9.37 -14.58
C ARG A 140 -8.62 -8.76 -13.92
N GLY A 141 -8.59 -7.46 -13.59
CA GLY A 141 -9.62 -6.78 -12.83
C GLY A 141 -9.72 -7.25 -11.38
N ALA A 142 -8.69 -7.94 -10.86
CA ALA A 142 -8.70 -8.43 -9.49
C ALA A 142 -8.56 -7.27 -8.51
N ILE A 143 -7.61 -6.37 -8.78
CA ILE A 143 -7.43 -5.10 -8.06
C ILE A 143 -6.76 -4.10 -9.03
N PRO A 144 -7.27 -2.87 -9.19
CA PRO A 144 -6.61 -1.84 -9.98
C PRO A 144 -5.35 -1.30 -9.26
N PHE A 145 -4.23 -2.00 -9.38
CA PHE A 145 -3.00 -1.71 -8.64
C PHE A 145 -2.25 -0.47 -9.16
N PHE A 146 -2.14 -0.31 -10.47
CA PHE A 146 -1.29 0.67 -11.15
C PHE A 146 -2.01 1.33 -12.33
N ASP A 147 -2.95 2.24 -12.03
CA ASP A 147 -3.32 3.19 -13.08
C ASP A 147 -2.11 4.10 -13.40
N ARG A 148 -2.12 4.73 -14.59
CA ARG A 148 -1.03 5.64 -15.02
C ARG A 148 -0.70 6.76 -14.03
N ASN A 149 -1.59 7.04 -13.07
CA ASN A 149 -1.45 8.07 -12.05
C ASN A 149 -1.12 7.49 -10.65
N SER A 150 -1.15 6.16 -10.46
CA SER A 150 -0.94 5.43 -9.19
C SER A 150 0.36 4.62 -9.23
N GLN A 151 1.45 5.21 -9.74
CA GLN A 151 2.74 4.55 -9.76
C GLN A 151 3.22 4.22 -8.34
N PRO A 152 3.97 3.13 -8.15
CA PRO A 152 4.48 2.81 -6.84
C PRO A 152 5.52 3.82 -6.38
N ASN A 153 5.56 4.01 -5.07
CA ASN A 153 6.56 4.84 -4.42
C ASN A 153 7.87 4.06 -4.25
N ILE A 154 8.84 4.41 -5.09
CA ILE A 154 10.22 3.87 -5.08
C ILE A 154 11.05 4.64 -4.05
N GLY A 155 11.46 3.98 -2.97
CA GLY A 155 12.34 4.57 -1.96
C GLY A 155 13.82 4.31 -2.23
N ASN A 156 14.66 4.41 -1.20
CA ASN A 156 16.11 4.21 -1.33
C ASN A 156 16.46 2.74 -1.63
N ILE A 157 17.62 2.53 -2.25
CA ILE A 157 18.25 1.21 -2.31
C ILE A 157 19.07 1.02 -1.03
N VAL A 158 18.90 -0.14 -0.36
CA VAL A 158 19.59 -0.45 0.89
C VAL A 158 20.34 -1.78 0.79
N ASP A 159 21.32 -1.97 1.67
CA ASP A 159 22.05 -3.22 1.81
C ASP A 159 21.13 -4.39 2.22
N PRO A 160 21.35 -5.63 1.75
CA PRO A 160 20.55 -6.80 2.16
C PRO A 160 20.57 -7.07 3.67
N THR A 161 21.58 -6.61 4.40
CA THR A 161 21.67 -6.75 5.87
C THR A 161 20.95 -5.63 6.62
N THR A 162 20.56 -4.55 5.93
CA THR A 162 19.81 -3.45 6.54
C THR A 162 18.49 -3.98 7.13
N PRO A 163 18.18 -3.67 8.39
CA PRO A 163 16.99 -4.17 9.04
C PRO A 163 15.77 -3.42 8.50
N THR A 164 15.16 -3.93 7.41
CA THR A 164 13.89 -3.43 6.85
C THR A 164 12.74 -4.30 7.35
N PHE A 165 12.53 -5.45 6.69
CA PHE A 165 11.53 -6.46 7.01
C PHE A 165 12.21 -7.82 7.25
N ASP A 166 11.62 -8.70 8.06
CA ASP A 166 12.17 -10.05 8.32
C ASP A 166 11.53 -11.15 7.47
N ARG A 167 10.34 -10.86 6.93
CA ARG A 167 9.43 -11.81 6.33
C ARG A 167 8.61 -11.11 5.27
N LEU A 168 8.09 -11.87 4.32
CA LEU A 168 6.90 -11.51 3.57
C LEU A 168 5.68 -11.84 4.44
N ILE A 169 4.76 -10.88 4.56
CA ILE A 169 3.50 -11.02 5.29
C ILE A 169 2.40 -10.49 4.39
N VAL A 170 1.37 -11.29 4.14
CA VAL A 170 0.14 -10.85 3.47
C VAL A 170 -1.01 -11.16 4.40
N ARG A 171 -1.79 -10.14 4.78
CA ARG A 171 -2.87 -10.33 5.75
C ARG A 171 -4.11 -9.52 5.45
N THR A 172 -5.26 -10.09 5.81
CA THR A 172 -6.52 -9.36 5.82
C THR A 172 -6.65 -8.48 7.06
N ARG A 173 -7.30 -7.33 6.88
CA ARG A 173 -7.62 -6.33 7.90
C ARG A 173 -9.02 -5.77 7.63
N ASP A 174 -9.60 -5.13 8.65
CA ASP A 174 -10.82 -4.35 8.47
C ASP A 174 -10.55 -3.08 7.64
N TYR A 175 -9.32 -2.54 7.78
CA TYR A 175 -8.85 -1.32 7.13
C TYR A 175 -7.41 -1.48 6.66
N ILE A 176 -7.08 -0.94 5.49
CA ILE A 176 -5.69 -0.83 5.03
C ILE A 176 -4.92 0.29 5.73
N LEU A 177 -5.67 1.24 6.28
CA LEU A 177 -5.24 2.28 7.21
C LEU A 177 -6.37 2.50 8.21
N ARG A 178 -6.17 2.05 9.46
CA ARG A 178 -7.15 2.26 10.53
C ARG A 178 -7.27 3.76 10.80
N ASP A 179 -8.45 4.29 10.55
CA ASP A 179 -8.78 5.71 10.62
C ASP A 179 -9.67 6.06 11.81
N GLY A 180 -10.33 5.12 12.49
CA GLY A 180 -11.17 5.47 13.64
C GLY A 180 -12.42 6.29 13.30
N ILE A 181 -12.78 6.40 12.01
CA ILE A 181 -14.04 7.01 11.58
C ILE A 181 -15.20 6.10 11.98
N ASP A 182 -16.32 6.69 12.41
CA ASP A 182 -17.53 5.94 12.73
C ASP A 182 -18.06 5.23 11.48
N VAL A 183 -18.42 3.95 11.59
CA VAL A 183 -18.95 3.15 10.48
C VAL A 183 -20.23 3.72 9.84
N SER A 184 -20.92 4.64 10.53
CA SER A 184 -22.08 5.36 10.00
C SER A 184 -21.71 6.54 9.09
N GLU A 185 -20.50 7.08 9.21
CA GLU A 185 -19.97 8.09 8.29
C GLU A 185 -19.38 7.37 7.07
N GLN A 186 -19.80 7.78 5.88
CA GLN A 186 -19.30 7.24 4.62
C GLN A 186 -18.58 8.34 3.85
N PHE A 187 -17.35 8.05 3.45
CA PHE A 187 -16.54 8.93 2.65
C PHE A 187 -16.11 8.21 1.37
N ASP A 188 -16.07 8.97 0.27
CA ASP A 188 -15.51 8.49 -0.98
C ASP A 188 -13.99 8.74 -1.00
N TRP A 189 -13.21 7.69 -0.74
CA TRP A 189 -11.74 7.77 -0.81
C TRP A 189 -11.19 8.00 -2.22
N THR A 190 -12.03 7.88 -3.26
CA THR A 190 -11.63 8.18 -4.64
C THR A 190 -11.71 9.66 -4.97
N ASP A 191 -12.25 10.50 -4.06
CA ASP A 191 -12.29 11.96 -4.19
C ASP A 191 -11.47 12.69 -3.09
N PRO A 192 -10.14 12.48 -2.98
CA PRO A 192 -9.33 13.10 -1.93
C PRO A 192 -8.87 14.53 -2.21
N GLY A 193 -9.02 15.02 -3.44
CA GLY A 193 -8.38 16.25 -3.91
C GLY A 193 -7.36 15.98 -5.01
N SER A 194 -6.53 16.97 -5.29
CA SER A 194 -5.54 16.91 -6.35
C SER A 194 -4.19 16.45 -5.79
N GLU A 195 -3.51 15.57 -6.52
CA GLU A 195 -2.16 15.16 -6.17
C GLU A 195 -1.15 15.92 -7.04
N ILE A 196 -0.22 16.64 -6.42
CA ILE A 196 0.76 17.50 -7.10
C ILE A 196 2.17 16.94 -6.98
N ASP A 197 2.98 17.15 -8.01
CA ASP A 197 4.36 16.67 -8.06
C ASP A 197 5.29 17.46 -7.16
N ALA A 198 6.44 16.88 -6.81
CA ALA A 198 7.39 17.47 -5.87
C ALA A 198 7.91 18.85 -6.31
N SER A 199 8.06 19.09 -7.62
CA SER A 199 8.46 20.39 -8.15
C SER A 199 7.41 21.47 -7.91
N ASP A 200 6.15 21.19 -8.27
CA ASP A 200 5.02 22.11 -8.05
C ASP A 200 4.78 22.34 -6.56
N TRP A 201 4.96 21.28 -5.76
CA TRP A 201 4.90 21.36 -4.30
C TRP A 201 5.98 22.29 -3.75
N ASP A 202 7.24 22.13 -4.15
CA ASP A 202 8.34 22.99 -3.71
C ASP A 202 8.13 24.47 -4.08
N GLU A 203 7.59 24.73 -5.27
CA GLU A 203 7.28 26.08 -5.72
C GLU A 203 6.12 26.69 -4.94
N GLN A 204 4.99 25.97 -4.83
CA GLN A 204 3.80 26.48 -4.17
C GLN A 204 4.02 26.69 -2.67
N LEU A 205 4.77 25.82 -1.99
CA LEU A 205 5.03 25.98 -0.56
C LEU A 205 5.93 27.18 -0.23
N ARG A 206 6.54 27.82 -1.22
CA ARG A 206 7.30 29.07 -1.04
C ARG A 206 6.44 30.31 -1.21
N GLU A 207 5.18 30.16 -1.60
CA GLU A 207 4.21 31.24 -1.66
C GLU A 207 3.65 31.58 -0.26
N GLU A 208 3.16 32.81 -0.14
CA GLU A 208 2.55 33.32 1.09
C GLU A 208 1.20 32.65 1.40
N GLY A 209 0.87 32.51 2.68
CA GLY A 209 -0.49 32.15 3.11
C GLY A 209 -0.91 30.71 2.80
N VAL A 210 0.05 29.81 2.55
CA VAL A 210 -0.22 28.38 2.32
C VAL A 210 -0.62 27.69 3.61
N GLN A 211 -1.72 26.94 3.56
CA GLN A 211 -2.16 26.11 4.68
C GLN A 211 -1.56 24.71 4.54
N LEU A 212 -0.46 24.45 5.24
CA LEU A 212 0.27 23.21 5.15
C LEU A 212 0.03 22.32 6.37
N LEU A 213 -0.60 21.15 6.18
CA LEU A 213 -0.86 20.19 7.26
C LEU A 213 0.02 18.94 7.14
N ASP A 214 0.73 18.62 8.23
CA ASP A 214 1.39 17.33 8.40
C ASP A 214 0.39 16.33 8.99
N CYS A 215 -0.02 15.36 8.17
CA CYS A 215 -1.01 14.35 8.53
C CYS A 215 -0.40 13.14 9.26
N ARG A 216 0.87 13.24 9.67
CA ARG A 216 1.56 12.18 10.41
C ARG A 216 1.28 12.26 11.90
N ASN A 217 1.68 11.22 12.63
CA ASN A 217 1.59 11.24 14.08
C ASN A 217 2.70 12.12 14.67
N ASP A 218 2.52 12.56 15.91
CA ASP A 218 3.43 13.43 16.65
C ASP A 218 4.89 12.94 16.65
N TYR A 219 5.12 11.64 16.87
CA TYR A 219 6.45 11.03 16.87
C TYR A 219 7.12 11.03 15.49
N GLU A 220 6.37 11.20 14.40
CA GLU A 220 6.92 11.30 13.05
C GLU A 220 7.22 12.76 12.69
N SER A 221 6.31 13.67 13.05
CA SER A 221 6.45 15.12 12.84
C SER A 221 7.59 15.71 13.66
N GLY A 222 7.83 15.19 14.87
CA GLY A 222 8.92 15.64 15.73
C GLY A 222 10.33 15.31 15.20
N GLU A 223 10.44 14.40 14.24
CA GLU A 223 11.72 13.93 13.69
C GLU A 223 12.13 14.71 12.43
N GLY A 224 11.17 15.29 11.73
CA GLY A 224 11.37 16.12 10.55
C GLY A 224 10.03 16.54 9.97
N THR A 225 9.95 17.69 9.33
CA THR A 225 8.72 18.24 8.73
C THR A 225 9.06 19.25 7.63
N PHE A 226 8.08 19.59 6.78
CA PHE A 226 8.22 20.76 5.90
C PHE A 226 8.16 22.05 6.71
N ILE A 227 8.96 23.05 6.31
CA ILE A 227 8.95 24.39 6.89
C ILE A 227 7.55 24.99 6.74
N GLY A 228 7.06 25.65 7.80
CA GLY A 228 5.71 26.21 7.84
C GLY A 228 4.58 25.19 8.02
N ALA A 229 4.87 23.88 8.06
CA ALA A 229 3.84 22.87 8.28
C ALA A 229 3.28 22.91 9.70
N ARG A 230 1.95 22.80 9.79
CA ARG A 230 1.23 22.57 11.03
C ARG A 230 0.99 21.07 11.24
N PRO A 231 1.60 20.44 12.25
CA PRO A 231 1.29 19.07 12.60
C PRO A 231 -0.09 18.95 13.25
N LEU A 232 -0.78 17.85 12.94
CA LEU A 232 -2.03 17.50 13.62
C LEU A 232 -1.80 17.02 15.07
N ASN A 233 -0.55 16.70 15.45
CA ASN A 233 -0.15 16.30 16.80
C ASN A 233 -0.99 15.13 17.37
N THR A 234 -1.28 14.14 16.53
CA THR A 234 -2.03 12.93 16.92
C THR A 234 -1.08 11.81 17.33
N GLN A 235 -1.43 11.04 18.37
CA GLN A 235 -0.64 9.85 18.75
C GLN A 235 -0.95 8.66 17.85
N VAL A 236 -2.21 8.54 17.44
CA VAL A 236 -2.68 7.58 16.46
C VAL A 236 -3.48 8.31 15.38
N PHE A 237 -3.40 7.80 14.15
CA PHE A 237 -4.06 8.43 13.01
C PHE A 237 -5.57 8.61 13.21
N GLY A 238 -6.21 7.74 14.01
CA GLY A 238 -7.64 7.84 14.26
C GLY A 238 -8.11 9.06 15.04
N ASP A 239 -7.21 9.77 15.70
CA ASP A 239 -7.53 11.00 16.44
C ASP A 239 -7.59 12.23 15.53
N THR A 240 -7.24 12.08 14.25
CA THR A 240 -7.13 13.17 13.25
C THR A 240 -8.40 13.99 13.10
N TRP A 241 -9.56 13.36 13.10
CA TRP A 241 -10.82 14.00 12.72
C TRP A 241 -11.24 15.09 13.69
N GLY A 242 -11.13 14.84 14.99
CA GLY A 242 -11.43 15.85 16.01
C GLY A 242 -10.48 17.04 15.95
N VAL A 243 -9.21 16.81 15.62
CA VAL A 243 -8.22 17.88 15.44
C VAL A 243 -8.53 18.73 14.21
N VAL A 244 -8.88 18.09 13.09
CA VAL A 244 -9.26 18.80 11.85
C VAL A 244 -10.55 19.58 12.06
N ASP A 245 -11.56 18.98 12.68
CA ASP A 245 -12.84 19.64 13.02
C ASP A 245 -12.60 20.87 13.89
N GLU A 246 -11.73 20.75 14.89
CA GLU A 246 -11.35 21.87 15.76
C GLU A 246 -10.62 22.97 14.99
N ALA A 247 -9.64 22.63 14.15
CA ALA A 247 -8.88 23.60 13.36
C ALA A 247 -9.78 24.40 12.41
N VAL A 248 -10.78 23.76 11.79
CA VAL A 248 -11.78 24.45 10.96
C VAL A 248 -12.68 25.35 11.82
N ARG A 249 -13.16 24.83 12.96
CA ARG A 249 -14.04 25.57 13.88
C ARG A 249 -13.35 26.80 14.49
N SER A 250 -12.06 26.69 14.82
CA SER A 250 -11.24 27.76 15.38
C SER A 250 -10.73 28.75 14.32
N ARG A 251 -10.97 28.47 13.03
CA ARG A 251 -10.47 29.24 11.85
C ARG A 251 -8.96 29.24 11.68
N GLU A 252 -8.27 28.30 12.31
CA GLU A 252 -6.85 28.07 12.03
C GLU A 252 -6.65 27.27 10.72
N LEU A 253 -7.72 26.61 10.24
CA LEU A 253 -7.83 26.04 8.91
C LEU A 253 -9.07 26.61 8.23
N ASP A 254 -8.90 27.21 7.06
CA ASP A 254 -9.93 27.80 6.22
C ASP A 254 -10.16 26.91 4.99
N PRO A 255 -11.25 26.12 4.94
CA PRO A 255 -11.57 25.25 3.81
C PRO A 255 -11.85 26.01 2.49
N SER A 256 -12.05 27.32 2.53
CA SER A 256 -12.28 28.13 1.33
C SER A 256 -10.99 28.45 0.57
N LYS A 257 -9.84 28.28 1.21
CA LYS A 257 -8.50 28.48 0.64
C LYS A 257 -7.83 27.14 0.30
N PRO A 258 -6.77 27.13 -0.53
CA PRO A 258 -5.99 25.92 -0.77
C PRO A 258 -5.46 25.32 0.54
N VAL A 259 -5.54 24.00 0.67
CA VAL A 259 -4.99 23.23 1.78
C VAL A 259 -4.01 22.19 1.24
N HIS A 260 -2.74 22.34 1.59
CA HIS A 260 -1.67 21.41 1.25
C HIS A 260 -1.52 20.38 2.37
N ILE A 261 -1.51 19.11 2.02
CA ILE A 261 -1.42 18.01 3.00
C ILE A 261 -0.33 17.03 2.60
N PHE A 262 0.43 16.53 3.56
CA PHE A 262 1.44 15.50 3.30
C PHE A 262 1.51 14.45 4.41
N CYS A 263 2.10 13.32 4.08
CA CYS A 263 2.55 12.30 5.01
C CYS A 263 3.74 11.55 4.39
N THR A 264 4.18 10.44 4.98
CA THR A 264 5.35 9.67 4.49
C THR A 264 5.22 9.23 3.04
N GLY A 265 4.06 8.66 2.67
CA GLY A 265 3.88 8.01 1.35
C GLY A 265 2.55 8.28 0.66
N GLY A 266 1.66 9.10 1.23
CA GLY A 266 0.41 9.56 0.61
C GLY A 266 -0.89 8.98 1.19
N ILE A 267 -0.88 7.77 1.75
CA ILE A 267 -2.13 7.05 2.15
C ILE A 267 -3.01 7.81 3.14
N ARG A 268 -2.41 8.55 4.09
CA ARG A 268 -3.18 9.38 5.06
C ARG A 268 -3.80 10.59 4.39
N CYS A 269 -3.11 11.18 3.41
CA CYS A 269 -3.59 12.33 2.66
C CYS A 269 -4.87 12.00 1.89
N VAL A 270 -5.05 10.76 1.44
CA VAL A 270 -6.31 10.34 0.81
C VAL A 270 -7.49 10.50 1.78
N LYS A 271 -7.37 9.95 2.99
CA LYS A 271 -8.46 10.01 3.97
C LYS A 271 -8.66 11.44 4.50
N VAL A 272 -7.58 12.16 4.82
CA VAL A 272 -7.67 13.56 5.28
C VAL A 272 -8.24 14.48 4.22
N GLY A 273 -7.81 14.32 2.97
CA GLY A 273 -8.29 15.15 1.88
C GLY A 273 -9.76 14.91 1.56
N ALA A 274 -10.18 13.64 1.48
CA ALA A 274 -11.60 13.30 1.31
C ALA A 274 -12.46 13.84 2.46
N TYR A 275 -11.97 13.76 3.69
CA TYR A 275 -12.64 14.31 4.87
C TYR A 275 -12.81 15.84 4.79
N LEU A 276 -11.74 16.57 4.46
CA LEU A 276 -11.77 18.03 4.27
C LEU A 276 -12.76 18.44 3.17
N LYS A 277 -12.77 17.71 2.05
CA LYS A 277 -13.67 18.00 0.93
C LYS A 277 -15.13 17.71 1.27
N GLN A 278 -15.41 16.51 1.77
CA GLN A 278 -16.77 16.00 1.88
C GLN A 278 -17.48 16.48 3.16
N LYS A 279 -16.75 16.64 4.27
CA LYS A 279 -17.31 17.14 5.54
C LYS A 279 -17.22 18.65 5.67
N HIS A 280 -16.06 19.23 5.34
CA HIS A 280 -15.80 20.66 5.54
C HIS A 280 -15.97 21.51 4.28
N GLY A 281 -16.28 20.88 3.13
CA GLY A 281 -16.55 21.61 1.89
C GLY A 281 -15.31 22.23 1.26
N ALA A 282 -14.11 21.74 1.60
CA ALA A 282 -12.87 22.24 1.02
C ALA A 282 -12.87 22.06 -0.50
N LYS A 283 -12.60 23.14 -1.24
CA LYS A 283 -12.65 23.12 -2.71
C LYS A 283 -11.32 22.75 -3.36
N ASP A 284 -10.23 23.04 -2.68
CA ASP A 284 -8.87 22.88 -3.20
C ASP A 284 -7.99 22.25 -2.12
N VAL A 285 -7.91 20.92 -2.17
CA VAL A 285 -7.02 20.13 -1.31
C VAL A 285 -5.95 19.54 -2.21
N ARG A 286 -4.68 19.78 -1.87
CA ARG A 286 -3.52 19.37 -2.64
C ARG A 286 -2.63 18.46 -1.81
N SER A 287 -2.39 17.24 -2.27
CA SER A 287 -1.48 16.31 -1.61
C SER A 287 -0.17 16.14 -2.38
N LEU A 288 0.93 15.98 -1.66
CA LEU A 288 2.22 15.66 -2.25
C LEU A 288 2.21 14.24 -2.84
N ARG A 289 2.43 14.12 -4.16
CA ARG A 289 2.62 12.83 -4.86
C ARG A 289 3.73 12.04 -4.19
N HIS A 290 3.44 10.78 -3.86
CA HIS A 290 4.37 9.87 -3.16
C HIS A 290 4.87 10.37 -1.79
N GLY A 291 4.26 11.41 -1.22
CA GLY A 291 4.62 11.97 0.07
C GLY A 291 6.08 12.40 0.18
N ILE A 292 6.58 12.41 1.42
CA ILE A 292 7.96 12.81 1.72
C ILE A 292 8.98 11.95 0.96
N ILE A 293 8.74 10.64 0.81
CA ILE A 293 9.64 9.75 0.05
C ILE A 293 9.77 10.23 -1.41
N GLY A 294 8.67 10.62 -2.04
CA GLY A 294 8.67 11.16 -3.39
C GLY A 294 9.43 12.47 -3.52
N TYR A 295 9.24 13.37 -2.55
CA TYR A 295 9.95 14.64 -2.50
C TYR A 295 11.46 14.47 -2.29
N GLU A 296 11.89 13.63 -1.33
CA GLU A 296 13.31 13.34 -1.10
C GLU A 296 13.97 12.74 -2.36
N ARG A 297 13.30 11.78 -3.02
CA ARG A 297 13.78 11.20 -4.29
C ARG A 297 13.91 12.27 -5.39
N TRP A 298 12.94 13.17 -5.50
CA TRP A 298 13.02 14.29 -6.44
C TRP A 298 14.19 15.23 -6.10
N ARG A 299 14.40 15.54 -4.82
CA ARG A 299 15.53 16.39 -4.37
C ARG A 299 16.90 15.82 -4.70
N GLU A 300 17.03 14.48 -4.72
CA GLU A 300 18.27 13.78 -5.02
C GLU A 300 18.55 13.62 -6.52
N ASN A 301 17.54 13.80 -7.38
CA ASN A 301 17.69 13.65 -8.82
C ASN A 301 18.21 14.94 -9.49
N ASP A 302 18.52 14.86 -10.79
CA ASP A 302 19.06 15.99 -11.57
C ASP A 302 18.10 17.20 -11.60
N GLU A 303 16.78 16.98 -11.58
CA GLU A 303 15.79 18.06 -11.61
C GLU A 303 15.74 18.82 -10.27
N GLY A 304 15.69 18.11 -9.14
CA GLY A 304 15.69 18.72 -7.82
C GLY A 304 17.02 19.40 -7.49
N THR A 305 18.14 18.80 -7.89
CA THR A 305 19.47 19.41 -7.70
C THR A 305 19.69 20.63 -8.60
N ALA A 306 19.22 20.60 -9.86
CA ALA A 306 19.29 21.74 -10.78
C ALA A 306 18.47 22.95 -10.33
N SER A 307 17.47 22.76 -9.45
CA SER A 307 16.73 23.88 -8.86
C SER A 307 17.65 24.84 -8.09
N GLY A 308 18.77 24.35 -7.53
CA GLY A 308 19.70 25.13 -6.72
C GLY A 308 19.10 25.72 -5.44
N LYS A 309 17.83 25.43 -5.13
CA LYS A 309 17.11 25.94 -3.97
C LYS A 309 17.40 25.05 -2.76
N ASP A 310 17.45 25.65 -1.57
CA ASP A 310 17.52 24.90 -0.32
C ASP A 310 16.27 24.02 -0.13
N SER A 311 16.44 22.87 0.50
CA SER A 311 15.31 21.98 0.84
C SER A 311 14.36 22.69 1.80
N ILE A 312 13.06 22.64 1.52
CA ILE A 312 12.01 23.06 2.48
C ILE A 312 11.59 21.92 3.41
N TRP A 313 12.14 20.71 3.21
CA TRP A 313 12.04 19.60 4.15
C TRP A 313 13.22 19.62 5.13
N GLU A 314 12.93 19.56 6.43
CA GLU A 314 13.93 19.52 7.50
C GLU A 314 13.82 18.22 8.31
N GLY A 315 14.95 17.74 8.84
CA GLY A 315 15.01 16.56 9.71
C GLY A 315 14.99 15.24 8.95
N LYS A 316 14.45 14.19 9.57
CA LYS A 316 14.43 12.82 9.05
C LYS A 316 13.02 12.32 8.81
N ASN A 317 12.84 11.61 7.69
CA ASN A 317 11.59 10.95 7.38
C ASN A 317 11.45 9.65 8.16
N PHE A 318 10.38 9.53 8.96
CA PHE A 318 10.07 8.30 9.70
C PHE A 318 9.49 7.22 8.78
N LEU A 319 10.03 6.01 8.87
CA LEU A 319 9.68 4.86 8.03
C LEU A 319 9.05 3.73 8.86
N PHE A 320 8.07 3.05 8.27
CA PHE A 320 7.30 1.97 8.91
C PHE A 320 7.96 0.59 8.78
N ASP A 321 9.28 0.57 8.73
CA ASP A 321 10.10 -0.64 8.79
C ASP A 321 11.12 -0.54 9.92
N LYS A 322 11.94 -1.58 10.09
CA LYS A 322 12.84 -1.67 11.24
C LYS A 322 13.93 -0.57 11.28
N ARG A 323 14.19 0.17 10.20
CA ARG A 323 15.13 1.31 10.22
C ARG A 323 14.61 2.49 11.01
N ARG A 324 13.28 2.66 11.07
CA ARG A 324 12.58 3.83 11.62
C ARG A 324 12.84 5.16 10.90
N PHE A 325 13.99 5.35 10.26
CA PHE A 325 14.36 6.58 9.55
C PHE A 325 14.95 6.29 8.17
N ALA A 326 14.80 7.23 7.23
CA ALA A 326 15.58 7.26 5.99
C ALA A 326 17.02 7.75 6.26
N ASP A 327 18.01 7.17 5.59
CA ASP A 327 19.42 7.56 5.68
C ASP A 327 19.68 8.79 4.79
N ASN A 328 19.21 9.97 5.22
CA ASN A 328 19.51 11.23 4.56
C ASN A 328 20.37 12.10 5.50
N GLU A 329 21.61 12.40 5.09
CA GLU A 329 22.36 13.51 5.68
C GLU A 329 21.69 14.81 5.21
N SER A 330 20.82 15.39 6.04
CA SER A 330 20.23 16.69 5.76
C SER A 330 21.36 17.71 5.53
N ARG A 331 21.59 18.11 4.28
CA ARG A 331 22.44 19.27 3.98
C ARG A 331 21.76 20.46 4.64
N GLY A 332 22.44 21.09 5.59
CA GLY A 332 21.86 22.03 6.54
C GLY A 332 20.95 23.06 5.87
N THR A 333 19.72 23.15 6.37
CA THR A 333 18.73 24.15 5.95
C THR A 333 18.97 25.44 6.72
N ASN A 334 18.97 26.58 6.02
CA ASN A 334 19.04 27.90 6.67
C ASN A 334 17.65 28.30 7.18
N ARG A 335 17.24 27.64 8.26
CA ARG A 335 15.89 27.74 8.85
C ARG A 335 15.45 29.17 9.14
N GLU A 336 16.36 30.00 9.67
CA GLU A 336 16.03 31.40 10.02
C GLU A 336 15.67 32.22 8.79
N ALA A 337 16.42 32.09 7.69
CA ALA A 337 16.15 32.84 6.45
C ALA A 337 14.86 32.40 5.75
N LEU A 338 14.55 31.10 5.76
CA LEU A 338 13.32 30.57 5.15
C LEU A 338 12.08 30.87 6.02
N ASP A 339 12.20 30.75 7.34
CA ASP A 339 11.14 31.16 8.26
C ASP A 339 10.84 32.66 8.16
N GLU A 340 11.86 33.52 8.01
CA GLU A 340 11.68 34.97 7.88
C GLU A 340 11.05 35.33 6.52
N GLN A 341 11.48 34.67 5.43
CA GLN A 341 10.84 34.79 4.12
C GLN A 341 9.38 34.33 4.13
N MET A 342 9.03 33.30 4.91
CA MET A 342 7.65 32.80 5.00
C MET A 342 6.79 33.54 6.05
N LYS A 343 7.41 34.23 7.02
CA LYS A 343 6.71 35.01 8.06
C LYS A 343 6.44 36.46 7.66
N ASP A 344 7.32 37.12 6.90
CA ASP A 344 7.14 38.50 6.39
C ASP A 344 6.01 38.62 5.33
N ASN A 345 5.26 37.54 5.19
CA ASN A 345 4.32 37.18 4.15
C ASN A 345 2.98 36.70 4.79
N THR A 346 2.77 37.02 6.08
CA THR A 346 1.55 36.75 6.87
C THR A 346 1.01 38.05 7.44
#